data_AF-A0A530R470-F1
#
_entry.id   AF-A0A530R470-F1
#
_cell.length_a   1.000
_cell.length_b   1.000
_cell.length_c   1.000
_cell.angle_alpha   90.00
_cell.angle_beta   90.00
_cell.angle_gamma   90.00
#
_symmetry.space_group_name_H-M   'P 1'
#
loop_
_entity.id
_entity.type
_entity.pdbx_description
1 polymer ?
#
loop_
_entity_poly.entity_id
_entity_poly.type
_entity_poly.pdbx_seq_one_letter_code
_entity_poly.pdbx_strand_id
1 'polypeptide(L)'
;HKENERRIRLLMREVNHRVKNQFSVIISMIRETSRLTSTPEAFLGQVRERIMALSESHDLLVNAEWRGATVGELIQAQLKAFAAQSRVSMAGPMVILQPNAVQYLGIAFHELATNSAKHGALSCSGGRVEIDWNVIPAGDGADTFRLVWHELDGPVLDAVRGRGFGVVVLERVAPQALSGSGRLEFHEQGVTWTLEAPLPFVQTSVADNAAL
;
A
#
# COMPACT_ATOMS: atom_id res chain seq x y z
N HIS A 1 -31.27 16.92 -16.18
CA HIS A 1 -30.26 17.13 -17.25
C HIS A 1 -29.03 17.90 -16.75
N LYS A 2 -29.17 19.18 -16.32
CA LYS A 2 -28.05 19.99 -15.80
C LYS A 2 -27.34 19.39 -14.57
N GLU A 3 -28.09 18.78 -13.65
CA GLU A 3 -27.53 18.11 -12.47
C GLU A 3 -26.69 16.87 -12.84
N ASN A 4 -27.16 16.12 -13.85
CA ASN A 4 -26.45 14.94 -14.34
C ASN A 4 -25.15 15.33 -15.07
N GLU A 5 -25.18 16.38 -15.88
CA GLU A 5 -23.97 16.94 -16.52
C GLU A 5 -22.98 17.54 -15.51
N ARG A 6 -23.46 18.08 -14.39
CA ARG A 6 -22.61 18.59 -13.30
C ARG A 6 -21.95 17.42 -12.55
N ARG A 7 -22.71 16.36 -12.25
CA ARG A 7 -22.21 15.11 -11.66
C ARG A 7 -21.16 14.44 -12.55
N ILE A 8 -21.43 14.30 -13.85
CA ILE A 8 -20.48 13.75 -14.84
C ILE A 8 -19.20 14.59 -14.89
N ARG A 9 -19.28 15.92 -14.89
CA ARG A 9 -18.10 16.79 -14.87
C ARG A 9 -17.28 16.68 -13.59
N LEU A 10 -17.93 16.52 -12.44
CA LEU A 10 -17.24 16.32 -11.16
C LEU A 10 -16.49 14.98 -11.14
N LEU A 11 -17.16 13.90 -11.56
CA LEU A 11 -16.54 12.58 -11.69
C LEU A 11 -15.35 12.60 -12.65
N MET A 12 -15.49 13.24 -13.82
CA MET A 12 -14.39 13.41 -14.77
C MET A 12 -13.21 14.18 -14.18
N ARG A 13 -13.48 15.19 -13.34
CA ARG A 13 -12.43 15.97 -12.66
C ARG A 13 -11.70 15.12 -11.61
N GLU A 14 -12.44 14.29 -10.87
CA GLU A 14 -11.88 13.38 -9.88
C GLU A 14 -11.00 12.31 -10.54
N VAL A 15 -11.48 11.68 -11.61
CA VAL A 15 -10.72 10.71 -12.40
C VAL A 15 -9.43 11.35 -12.94
N ASN A 16 -9.53 12.54 -13.56
CA ASN A 16 -8.35 13.26 -14.05
C ASN A 16 -7.35 13.58 -12.94
N HIS A 17 -7.84 13.99 -11.77
CA HIS A 17 -6.97 14.26 -10.62
C HIS A 17 -6.26 12.98 -10.16
N ARG A 18 -6.99 11.86 -10.09
CA ARG A 18 -6.43 10.56 -9.71
C ARG A 18 -5.35 10.10 -10.71
N VAL A 19 -5.61 10.23 -12.00
CA VAL A 19 -4.64 9.88 -13.06
C VAL A 19 -3.38 10.75 -12.96
N LYS A 20 -3.52 12.06 -12.73
CA LYS A 20 -2.36 12.96 -12.53
C LYS A 20 -1.54 12.59 -11.30
N ASN A 21 -2.19 12.19 -10.21
CA ASN A 21 -1.50 11.70 -9.02
C ASN A 21 -0.74 10.40 -9.33
N GLN A 22 -1.34 9.49 -10.09
CA GLN A 22 -0.70 8.24 -10.50
C GLN A 22 0.56 8.49 -11.34
N PHE A 23 0.52 9.43 -12.28
CA PHE A 23 1.73 9.82 -13.03
C PHE A 23 2.81 10.42 -12.13
N SER A 24 2.42 11.19 -11.12
CA SER A 24 3.39 11.77 -10.17
C SER A 24 4.10 10.68 -9.34
N VAL A 25 3.37 9.62 -8.96
CA VAL A 25 3.93 8.43 -8.30
C VAL A 25 4.90 7.70 -9.24
N ILE A 26 4.51 7.46 -10.48
CA ILE A 26 5.36 6.78 -11.49
C ILE A 26 6.63 7.58 -11.77
N ILE A 27 6.53 8.91 -11.93
CA ILE A 27 7.72 9.76 -12.14
C ILE A 27 8.65 9.71 -10.93
N SER A 28 8.10 9.74 -9.72
CA SER A 28 8.89 9.65 -8.49
C SER A 28 9.58 8.29 -8.37
N MET A 29 8.88 7.22 -8.75
CA MET A 29 9.41 5.85 -8.84
C MET A 29 10.58 5.75 -9.81
N ILE A 30 10.41 6.28 -11.03
CA ILE A 30 11.46 6.29 -12.04
C ILE A 30 12.71 7.02 -11.53
N ARG A 31 12.54 8.23 -10.96
CA ARG A 31 13.67 9.03 -10.45
C ARG A 31 14.42 8.30 -9.34
N GLU A 32 13.70 7.73 -8.39
CA GLU A 32 14.33 7.06 -7.25
C GLU A 32 14.97 5.72 -7.65
N THR A 33 14.34 4.96 -8.55
CA THR A 33 14.91 3.71 -9.08
C THR A 33 16.20 4.00 -9.87
N SER A 34 16.21 5.05 -10.69
CA SER A 34 17.38 5.48 -11.45
C SER A 34 18.56 5.86 -10.55
N ARG A 35 18.30 6.47 -9.39
CA ARG A 35 19.34 6.88 -8.42
C ARG A 35 20.07 5.68 -7.78
N LEU A 36 19.43 4.52 -7.73
CA LEU A 36 19.88 3.37 -6.93
C LEU A 36 20.32 2.17 -7.76
N THR A 37 20.05 2.21 -9.07
CA THR A 37 20.39 1.14 -9.99
C THR A 37 21.67 1.48 -10.73
N SER A 38 22.58 0.51 -10.80
CA SER A 38 23.90 0.70 -11.42
C SER A 38 23.93 0.34 -12.90
N THR A 39 22.89 -0.33 -13.41
CA THR A 39 22.80 -0.73 -14.83
C THR A 39 21.41 -0.42 -15.43
N PRO A 40 21.32 -0.14 -16.74
CA PRO A 40 20.05 0.05 -17.44
C PRO A 40 19.09 -1.15 -17.32
N GLU A 41 19.61 -2.38 -17.31
CA GLU A 41 18.81 -3.60 -17.22
C GLU A 41 18.17 -3.73 -15.83
N ALA A 42 18.93 -3.45 -14.76
CA ALA A 42 18.42 -3.45 -13.41
C ALA A 42 17.36 -2.35 -13.20
N PHE A 43 17.60 -1.16 -13.77
CA PHE A 43 16.63 -0.07 -13.78
C PHE A 43 15.31 -0.48 -14.46
N LEU A 44 15.38 -0.99 -15.69
CA LEU A 44 14.20 -1.40 -16.46
C LEU A 44 13.42 -2.51 -15.74
N GLY A 45 14.14 -3.51 -15.21
CA GLY A 45 13.54 -4.62 -14.46
C GLY A 45 12.73 -4.15 -13.26
N GLN A 46 13.32 -3.29 -12.41
CA GLN A 46 12.66 -2.78 -11.21
C GLN A 46 11.50 -1.84 -11.52
N VAL A 47 11.64 -0.94 -12.50
CA VAL A 47 10.53 -0.05 -12.90
C VAL A 47 9.35 -0.86 -13.43
N ARG A 48 9.61 -1.87 -14.27
CA ARG A 48 8.57 -2.74 -14.83
C ARG A 48 7.83 -3.51 -13.74
N GLU A 49 8.55 -4.12 -12.80
CA GLU A 49 7.97 -4.88 -11.68
C GLU A 49 6.99 -4.00 -10.88
N ARG A 50 7.41 -2.78 -10.55
CA ARG A 50 6.59 -1.83 -9.79
C ARG A 50 5.38 -1.29 -10.55
N ILE A 51 5.50 -1.05 -11.86
CA ILE A 51 4.35 -0.65 -12.70
C ILE A 51 3.33 -1.79 -12.80
N MET A 52 3.79 -3.05 -12.92
CA MET A 52 2.89 -4.20 -12.94
C MET A 52 2.13 -4.35 -11.62
N ALA A 53 2.81 -4.18 -10.47
CA ALA A 53 2.17 -4.19 -9.16
C ALA A 53 1.09 -3.10 -9.00
N LEU A 54 1.37 -1.91 -9.55
CA LEU A 54 0.41 -0.82 -9.61
C LEU A 54 -0.82 -1.19 -10.43
N SER A 55 -0.63 -1.90 -11.55
CA SER A 55 -1.70 -2.42 -12.41
C SER A 55 -2.53 -3.48 -11.70
N GLU A 56 -1.92 -4.43 -10.99
CA GLU A 56 -2.65 -5.47 -10.24
C GLU A 56 -3.53 -4.87 -9.14
N SER A 57 -3.03 -3.84 -8.46
CA SER A 57 -3.84 -3.06 -7.49
C SER A 57 -5.01 -2.34 -8.16
N HIS A 58 -4.85 -1.93 -9.42
CA HIS A 58 -5.92 -1.32 -10.21
C HIS A 58 -6.96 -2.35 -10.67
N ASP A 59 -6.52 -3.56 -11.05
CA ASP A 59 -7.42 -4.64 -11.43
C ASP A 59 -8.31 -5.08 -10.26
N LEU A 60 -7.80 -5.09 -9.02
CA LEU A 60 -8.61 -5.32 -7.82
C LEU A 60 -9.74 -4.30 -7.68
N LEU A 61 -9.49 -3.03 -8.01
CA LEU A 61 -10.51 -1.97 -7.98
C LEU A 61 -11.57 -2.16 -9.06
N VAL A 62 -11.15 -2.50 -10.28
CA VAL A 62 -12.04 -2.70 -11.43
C VAL A 62 -12.91 -3.95 -11.22
N ASN A 63 -12.31 -5.05 -10.75
CA ASN A 63 -13.01 -6.33 -10.53
C ASN A 63 -13.98 -6.30 -9.35
N ALA A 64 -13.77 -5.42 -8.37
CA ALA A 64 -14.69 -5.20 -7.26
C ALA A 64 -15.87 -4.27 -7.62
N GLU A 65 -16.07 -3.93 -8.90
CA GLU A 65 -17.07 -2.94 -9.35
C GLU A 65 -16.99 -1.62 -8.56
N TRP A 66 -15.80 -1.21 -8.12
CA TRP A 66 -15.59 -0.02 -7.27
C TRP A 66 -16.25 -0.06 -5.89
N ARG A 67 -16.83 -1.19 -5.45
CA ARG A 67 -17.43 -1.38 -4.11
C ARG A 67 -16.41 -1.29 -2.96
N GLY A 68 -15.12 -1.28 -3.29
CA GLY A 68 -13.99 -1.31 -2.36
C GLY A 68 -13.46 -2.72 -2.17
N ALA A 69 -12.30 -2.83 -1.50
CA ALA A 69 -11.71 -4.10 -1.08
C ALA A 69 -11.43 -4.01 0.42
N THR A 70 -11.60 -5.10 1.16
CA THR A 70 -11.18 -5.12 2.56
C THR A 70 -9.66 -5.05 2.68
N VAL A 71 -9.15 -4.57 3.80
CA VAL A 71 -7.70 -4.60 4.11
C VAL A 71 -7.15 -6.02 3.95
N GLY A 72 -7.86 -7.02 4.46
CA GLY A 72 -7.47 -8.44 4.35
C GLY A 72 -7.41 -8.94 2.91
N GLU A 73 -8.42 -8.66 2.08
CA GLU A 73 -8.42 -9.05 0.67
C GLU A 73 -7.27 -8.40 -0.10
N LEU A 74 -6.98 -7.12 0.17
CA LEU A 74 -5.89 -6.42 -0.48
C LEU A 74 -4.53 -7.02 -0.11
N ILE A 75 -4.29 -7.31 1.18
CA ILE A 75 -3.07 -7.96 1.64
C ILE A 75 -2.94 -9.35 1.00
N GLN A 76 -4.00 -10.16 1.02
CA GLN A 76 -3.99 -11.50 0.44
C GLN A 76 -3.67 -11.48 -1.06
N ALA A 77 -4.25 -10.52 -1.80
CA ALA A 77 -3.98 -10.38 -3.23
C ALA A 77 -2.50 -10.08 -3.49
N GLN A 78 -1.90 -9.16 -2.72
CA GLN A 78 -0.48 -8.82 -2.85
C GLN A 78 0.44 -9.97 -2.41
N LEU A 79 0.03 -10.76 -1.43
CA LEU A 79 0.80 -11.91 -0.95
C LEU A 79 0.66 -13.18 -1.82
N LYS A 80 -0.29 -13.21 -2.76
CA LYS A 80 -0.62 -14.40 -3.55
C LYS A 80 0.57 -14.94 -4.35
N ALA A 81 1.45 -14.06 -4.82
CA ALA A 81 2.64 -14.43 -5.60
C ALA A 81 3.75 -15.09 -4.76
N PHE A 82 3.64 -15.10 -3.43
CA PHE A 82 4.69 -15.56 -2.53
C PHE A 82 4.33 -16.90 -1.88
N ALA A 83 5.25 -17.86 -1.93
CA ALA A 83 5.03 -19.26 -1.53
C ALA A 83 4.91 -19.50 -0.01
N ALA A 84 4.95 -18.44 0.81
CA ALA A 84 5.11 -18.50 2.26
C ALA A 84 3.88 -18.04 3.05
N GLN A 85 2.67 -18.19 2.48
CA GLN A 85 1.42 -17.71 3.10
C GLN A 85 1.17 -18.27 4.51
N SER A 86 1.63 -19.49 4.82
CA SER A 86 1.50 -20.09 6.17
C SER A 86 2.35 -19.40 7.24
N ARG A 87 3.31 -18.54 6.84
CA ARG A 87 4.17 -17.76 7.73
C ARG A 87 3.73 -16.30 7.85
N VAL A 88 2.53 -15.99 7.34
CA VAL A 88 1.93 -14.67 7.45
C VAL A 88 0.67 -14.76 8.30
N SER A 89 0.60 -14.00 9.39
CA SER A 89 -0.62 -13.80 10.16
C SER A 89 -1.22 -12.43 9.86
N MET A 90 -2.56 -12.37 9.85
CA MET A 90 -3.32 -11.16 9.62
C MET A 90 -4.41 -11.05 10.67
N ALA A 91 -4.50 -9.92 11.38
CA ALA A 91 -5.55 -9.68 12.36
C ALA A 91 -6.04 -8.23 12.34
N GLY A 92 -7.35 -8.05 12.39
CA GLY A 92 -7.97 -6.73 12.48
C GLY A 92 -9.46 -6.75 12.14
N PRO A 93 -10.18 -5.64 12.40
CA PRO A 93 -11.59 -5.52 12.08
C PRO A 93 -11.81 -5.45 10.57
N MET A 94 -13.02 -5.77 10.12
CA MET A 94 -13.39 -5.58 8.72
C MET A 94 -13.43 -4.07 8.39
N VAL A 95 -12.50 -3.62 7.54
CA VAL A 95 -12.43 -2.25 7.02
C VAL A 95 -12.49 -2.33 5.50
N ILE A 96 -13.58 -1.82 4.92
CA ILE A 96 -13.72 -1.69 3.46
C ILE A 96 -13.00 -0.43 3.03
N LEU A 97 -11.95 -0.59 2.23
CA LEU A 97 -11.11 0.50 1.79
C LEU A 97 -11.79 1.30 0.69
N GLN A 98 -11.69 2.63 0.78
CA GLN A 98 -12.06 3.50 -0.32
C GLN A 98 -11.07 3.32 -1.49
N PRO A 99 -11.45 3.66 -2.73
CA PRO A 99 -10.60 3.37 -3.89
C PRO A 99 -9.20 4.00 -3.85
N ASN A 100 -9.06 5.18 -3.24
CA ASN A 100 -7.76 5.82 -3.04
C ASN A 100 -6.88 4.99 -2.09
N ALA A 101 -7.46 4.51 -0.99
CA ALA A 101 -6.75 3.68 -0.02
C ALA A 101 -6.31 2.34 -0.61
N VAL A 102 -7.17 1.65 -1.37
CA VAL A 102 -6.80 0.41 -2.08
C VAL A 102 -5.57 0.63 -2.95
N GLN A 103 -5.55 1.72 -3.72
CA GLN A 103 -4.45 2.00 -4.64
C GLN A 103 -3.11 2.17 -3.92
N TYR A 104 -3.07 3.00 -2.86
CA TYR A 104 -1.81 3.36 -2.20
C TYR A 104 -1.34 2.30 -1.20
N LEU A 105 -2.28 1.66 -0.49
CA LEU A 105 -1.96 0.51 0.36
C LEU A 105 -1.52 -0.69 -0.48
N GLY A 106 -2.09 -0.89 -1.67
CA GLY A 106 -1.67 -1.95 -2.59
C GLY A 106 -0.19 -1.83 -2.97
N ILE A 107 0.27 -0.62 -3.31
CA ILE A 107 1.70 -0.37 -3.60
C ILE A 107 2.56 -0.61 -2.36
N ALA A 108 2.13 -0.12 -1.19
CA ALA A 108 2.86 -0.30 0.06
C ALA A 108 3.03 -1.79 0.42
N PHE A 109 1.94 -2.56 0.37
CA PHE A 109 1.97 -4.00 0.64
C PHE A 109 2.78 -4.77 -0.40
N HIS A 110 2.73 -4.37 -1.67
CA HIS A 110 3.58 -4.98 -2.70
C HIS A 110 5.07 -4.78 -2.39
N GLU A 111 5.48 -3.55 -2.06
CA GLU A 111 6.87 -3.26 -1.70
C GLU A 111 7.29 -4.02 -0.44
N LEU A 112 6.43 -4.10 0.58
CA LEU A 112 6.69 -4.88 1.79
C LEU A 112 6.82 -6.38 1.51
N ALA A 113 5.88 -6.95 0.76
CA ALA A 113 5.89 -8.37 0.42
C ALA A 113 7.13 -8.75 -0.41
N THR A 114 7.46 -7.92 -1.41
CA THR A 114 8.64 -8.10 -2.25
C THR A 114 9.94 -8.00 -1.43
N ASN A 115 10.03 -7.01 -0.55
CA ASN A 115 11.19 -6.87 0.34
C ASN A 115 11.28 -8.03 1.32
N SER A 116 10.18 -8.47 1.92
CA SER A 116 10.22 -9.62 2.82
C SER A 116 10.69 -10.89 2.10
N ALA A 117 10.21 -11.15 0.88
CA ALA A 117 10.55 -12.34 0.11
C ALA A 117 11.98 -12.33 -0.45
N LYS A 118 12.47 -11.19 -0.96
CA LYS A 118 13.82 -11.09 -1.53
C LYS A 118 14.89 -10.99 -0.46
N HIS A 119 14.53 -10.40 0.67
CA HIS A 119 15.47 -9.69 1.51
C HIS A 119 15.19 -9.87 3.01
N GLY A 120 13.92 -9.99 3.44
CA GLY A 120 13.51 -10.01 4.84
C GLY A 120 13.04 -11.37 5.34
N ALA A 121 12.03 -11.38 6.22
CA ALA A 121 11.58 -12.56 6.94
C ALA A 121 11.09 -13.71 6.03
N LEU A 122 10.44 -13.40 4.91
CA LEU A 122 9.97 -14.44 4.00
C LEU A 122 11.08 -15.08 3.14
N SER A 123 12.29 -14.51 3.12
CA SER A 123 13.45 -15.02 2.37
C SER A 123 14.14 -16.23 3.03
N CYS A 124 14.00 -16.41 4.35
CA CYS A 124 14.52 -17.55 5.10
C CYS A 124 13.38 -18.47 5.55
N SER A 125 13.68 -19.71 5.95
CA SER A 125 12.66 -20.68 6.37
C SER A 125 12.05 -20.39 7.75
N GLY A 126 12.75 -19.67 8.62
CA GLY A 126 12.33 -19.40 10.00
C GLY A 126 11.56 -18.09 10.20
N GLY A 127 11.64 -17.15 9.25
CA GLY A 127 11.02 -15.85 9.40
C GLY A 127 9.50 -15.87 9.23
N ARG A 128 8.83 -14.90 9.86
CA ARG A 128 7.38 -14.70 9.76
C ARG A 128 7.03 -13.23 9.59
N VAL A 129 5.83 -12.98 9.11
CA VAL A 129 5.25 -11.63 9.00
C VAL A 129 3.96 -11.61 9.78
N GLU A 130 3.84 -10.64 10.68
CA GLU A 130 2.63 -10.35 11.45
C GLU A 130 2.04 -9.03 10.94
N ILE A 131 0.78 -9.04 10.53
CA ILE A 131 0.09 -7.87 9.98
C ILE A 131 -1.15 -7.60 10.82
N ASP A 132 -1.10 -6.52 11.59
CA ASP A 132 -2.17 -6.15 12.51
C ASP A 132 -2.74 -4.78 12.11
N TRP A 133 -4.06 -4.64 12.11
CA TRP A 133 -4.68 -3.34 12.00
C TRP A 133 -5.84 -3.17 12.97
N ASN A 134 -6.09 -1.94 13.37
CA ASN A 134 -7.20 -1.57 14.24
C ASN A 134 -7.73 -0.18 13.91
N VAL A 135 -8.89 0.12 14.49
CA VAL A 135 -9.48 1.46 14.50
C VAL A 135 -9.42 1.96 15.93
N ILE A 136 -8.64 3.01 16.15
CA ILE A 136 -8.47 3.67 17.44
C ILE A 136 -9.52 4.77 17.53
N PRO A 137 -10.49 4.67 18.45
CA PRO A 137 -11.51 5.71 18.61
C PRO A 137 -10.88 7.05 18.99
N ALA A 138 -11.29 8.11 18.32
CA ALA A 138 -10.93 9.45 18.73
C ALA A 138 -11.93 9.95 19.79
N GLY A 139 -11.42 10.60 20.85
CA GLY A 139 -12.28 11.26 21.84
C GLY A 139 -12.94 12.53 21.30
N ASP A 140 -12.18 13.32 20.55
CA ASP A 140 -12.63 14.46 19.74
C ASP A 140 -11.93 14.38 18.39
N GLY A 141 -12.68 14.49 17.28
CA GLY A 141 -12.18 14.29 15.92
C GLY A 141 -12.54 12.95 15.28
N ALA A 142 -11.81 12.59 14.23
CA ALA A 142 -12.04 11.37 13.47
C ALA A 142 -11.21 10.20 14.04
N ASP A 143 -11.83 9.01 14.10
CA ASP A 143 -11.15 7.76 14.44
C ASP A 143 -9.90 7.56 13.59
N THR A 144 -8.90 6.88 14.15
CA THR A 144 -7.62 6.64 13.47
C THR A 144 -7.53 5.18 13.05
N PHE A 145 -7.32 4.94 11.76
CA PHE A 145 -6.87 3.65 11.26
C PHE A 145 -5.38 3.50 11.54
N ARG A 146 -4.99 2.42 12.23
CA ARG A 146 -3.59 2.07 12.44
C ARG A 146 -3.33 0.67 11.89
N LEU A 147 -2.29 0.55 11.08
CA LEU A 147 -1.80 -0.71 10.54
C LEU A 147 -0.32 -0.87 10.88
N VAL A 148 0.05 -2.08 11.28
CA VAL A 148 1.42 -2.48 11.59
C VAL A 148 1.75 -3.71 10.76
N TRP A 149 2.83 -3.62 9.99
CA TRP A 149 3.50 -4.75 9.37
C TRP A 149 4.77 -5.03 10.17
N HIS A 150 4.93 -6.25 10.65
CA HIS A 150 6.04 -6.64 11.50
C HIS A 150 6.71 -7.91 10.97
N GLU A 151 7.96 -7.78 10.52
CA GLU A 151 8.79 -8.90 10.11
C GLU A 151 9.65 -9.38 11.28
N LEU A 152 9.64 -10.69 11.50
CA LEU A 152 10.30 -11.35 12.62
C LEU A 152 11.16 -12.51 12.14
N ASP A 153 12.22 -12.79 12.89
CA ASP A 153 13.15 -13.90 12.67
C ASP A 153 13.68 -13.98 11.23
N GLY A 154 13.85 -12.82 10.60
CA GLY A 154 14.47 -12.66 9.30
C GLY A 154 15.99 -12.80 9.34
N PRO A 155 16.66 -12.80 8.17
CA PRO A 155 18.11 -12.73 8.13
C PRO A 155 18.61 -11.44 8.79
N VAL A 156 19.84 -11.49 9.30
CA VAL A 156 20.49 -10.28 9.84
C VAL A 156 20.53 -9.21 8.77
N LEU A 157 19.96 -8.05 9.06
CA LEU A 157 19.87 -6.94 8.13
C LEU A 157 21.20 -6.20 8.04
N ASP A 158 21.78 -6.13 6.84
CA ASP A 158 22.90 -5.23 6.58
C ASP A 158 22.48 -3.75 6.72
N ALA A 159 23.33 -2.95 7.36
CA ALA A 159 23.10 -1.52 7.66
C ALA A 159 22.87 -0.61 6.42
N VAL A 160 23.00 -1.14 5.21
CA VAL A 160 22.80 -0.39 3.95
C VAL A 160 21.32 -0.39 3.51
N ARG A 161 20.44 -1.14 4.17
CA ARG A 161 19.00 -1.15 3.87
C ARG A 161 18.31 0.07 4.48
N GLY A 162 17.42 0.69 3.70
CA GLY A 162 16.81 1.99 4.03
C GLY A 162 16.91 3.04 2.92
N ARG A 163 17.34 2.67 1.71
CA ARG A 163 17.35 3.56 0.54
C ARG A 163 16.47 2.99 -0.56
N GLY A 164 15.53 3.80 -1.04
CA GLY A 164 14.86 3.59 -2.31
C GLY A 164 13.37 3.77 -2.35
N PHE A 165 12.80 3.45 -3.50
CA PHE A 165 11.41 3.76 -3.77
C PHE A 165 10.47 3.09 -2.77
N GLY A 166 10.74 1.87 -2.33
CA GLY A 166 9.96 1.22 -1.28
C GLY A 166 9.90 2.05 0.01
N VAL A 167 11.03 2.62 0.46
CA VAL A 167 11.06 3.52 1.63
C VAL A 167 10.25 4.78 1.35
N VAL A 168 10.40 5.39 0.17
CA VAL A 168 9.62 6.57 -0.23
C VAL A 168 8.12 6.27 -0.26
N VAL A 169 7.72 5.07 -0.71
CA VAL A 169 6.32 4.64 -0.70
C VAL A 169 5.80 4.53 0.73
N LEU A 170 6.54 3.84 1.58
CA LEU A 170 6.13 3.47 2.93
C LEU A 170 6.12 4.66 3.90
N GLU A 171 7.10 5.56 3.80
CA GLU A 171 7.20 6.70 4.72
C GLU A 171 6.47 7.94 4.20
N ARG A 172 6.26 8.05 2.88
CA ARG A 172 5.76 9.29 2.27
C ARG A 172 4.55 9.10 1.38
N VAL A 173 4.67 8.35 0.28
CA VAL A 173 3.62 8.34 -0.77
C VAL A 173 2.30 7.78 -0.24
N ALA A 174 2.32 6.58 0.34
CA ALA A 174 1.10 5.96 0.85
C ALA A 174 0.51 6.74 2.05
N PRO A 175 1.29 7.12 3.08
CA PRO A 175 0.75 7.93 4.17
C PRO A 175 0.16 9.27 3.74
N GLN A 176 0.85 10.03 2.89
CA GLN A 176 0.37 11.35 2.44
C GLN A 176 -0.93 11.25 1.65
N ALA A 177 -1.09 10.19 0.85
CA ALA A 177 -2.32 9.96 0.10
C ALA A 177 -3.54 9.68 0.99
N LEU A 178 -3.31 9.25 2.24
CA LEU A 178 -4.34 8.96 3.24
C LEU A 178 -4.42 10.03 4.33
N SER A 179 -3.76 11.18 4.11
CA SER A 179 -3.65 12.25 5.11
C SER A 179 -3.10 11.77 6.46
N GLY A 180 -2.19 10.78 6.42
CA GLY A 180 -1.61 10.13 7.57
C GLY A 180 -0.08 10.20 7.61
N SER A 181 0.51 9.38 8.49
CA SER A 181 1.94 9.24 8.69
C SER A 181 2.37 7.77 8.60
N GLY A 182 3.54 7.53 8.01
CA GLY A 182 4.16 6.21 7.94
C GLY A 182 5.54 6.26 8.58
N ARG A 183 5.88 5.22 9.33
CA ARG A 183 7.17 5.06 9.98
C ARG A 183 7.73 3.69 9.67
N LEU A 184 8.93 3.64 9.12
CA LEU A 184 9.65 2.40 8.83
C LEU A 184 10.83 2.26 9.78
N GLU A 185 10.90 1.14 10.50
CA GLU A 185 11.92 0.85 11.49
C GLU A 185 12.64 -0.44 11.12
N PHE A 186 13.97 -0.39 11.09
CA PHE A 186 14.81 -1.55 10.83
C PHE A 186 15.33 -2.10 12.15
N HIS A 187 15.16 -3.39 12.34
CA HIS A 187 15.67 -4.17 13.48
C HIS A 187 16.71 -5.16 12.96
N GLU A 188 17.51 -5.74 13.85
CA GLU A 188 18.59 -6.64 13.44
C GLU A 188 18.09 -7.81 12.57
N GLN A 189 16.91 -8.35 12.86
CA GLN A 189 16.33 -9.51 12.15
C GLN A 189 14.91 -9.23 11.65
N GLY A 190 14.58 -7.96 11.38
CA GLY A 190 13.20 -7.61 11.10
C GLY A 190 12.98 -6.17 10.69
N VAL A 191 11.75 -5.88 10.27
CA VAL A 191 11.30 -4.57 9.83
C VAL A 191 9.91 -4.34 10.42
N THR A 192 9.71 -3.17 11.00
CA THR A 192 8.39 -2.72 11.43
C THR A 192 7.98 -1.53 10.58
N TRP A 193 6.85 -1.63 9.90
CA TRP A 193 6.20 -0.49 9.27
C TRP A 193 4.90 -0.18 9.98
N THR A 194 4.76 1.04 10.48
CA THR A 194 3.51 1.54 11.06
C THR A 194 2.92 2.61 10.17
N LEU A 195 1.66 2.46 9.81
CA LEU A 195 0.85 3.46 9.13
C LEU A 195 -0.29 3.90 10.05
N GLU A 196 -0.44 5.21 10.23
CA GLU A 196 -1.57 5.82 10.91
C GLU A 196 -2.22 6.85 10.00
N ALA A 197 -3.54 6.78 9.86
CA ALA A 197 -4.30 7.71 9.02
C ALA A 197 -5.70 7.93 9.60
N PRO A 198 -6.31 9.11 9.43
CA PRO A 198 -7.70 9.31 9.83
C PRO A 198 -8.62 8.38 9.02
N LEU A 199 -9.49 7.65 9.70
CA LEU A 199 -10.37 6.63 9.14
C LEU A 199 -11.19 7.12 7.93
N PRO A 200 -11.69 8.38 7.86
CA PRO A 200 -12.42 8.88 6.68
C PRO A 200 -11.60 8.91 5.37
N PHE A 201 -10.27 8.89 5.43
CA PHE A 201 -9.40 8.81 4.25
C PHE A 201 -8.99 7.36 3.91
N VAL A 202 -9.40 6.40 4.72
CA VAL A 202 -9.09 4.97 4.55
C VAL A 202 -10.34 4.17 4.22
N GLN A 203 -11.39 4.31 5.04
CA GLN A 203 -12.61 3.52 4.93
C GLN A 203 -13.60 4.17 3.95
N THR A 204 -14.33 3.34 3.21
CA THR A 204 -15.48 3.78 2.43
C THR A 204 -16.61 4.22 3.36
N SER A 205 -17.32 5.30 3.05
CA SER A 205 -18.49 5.69 3.83
C SER A 205 -19.68 4.78 3.48
N VAL A 206 -20.53 4.47 4.46
CA VAL A 206 -21.76 3.68 4.25
C VAL A 206 -22.70 4.36 3.23
N ALA A 207 -22.61 5.68 3.06
CA ALA A 207 -23.42 6.43 2.11
C ALA A 207 -22.97 6.25 0.64
N ASP A 208 -21.69 5.99 0.39
CA ASP A 208 -21.16 5.84 -0.97
C ASP A 208 -21.48 4.46 -1.58
N ASN A 209 -21.72 3.45 -0.74
CA ASN A 209 -22.04 2.09 -1.16
C ASN A 209 -23.51 1.91 -1.60
N ALA A 210 -24.39 2.88 -1.30
CA ALA A 210 -25.80 2.88 -1.69
C ALA A 210 -26.09 3.66 -2.99
N ALA A 211 -25.05 4.26 -3.60
CA ALA A 211 -25.17 5.17 -4.74
C ALA A 211 -24.58 4.64 -6.07
N LEU A 212 -24.16 3.37 -6.09
CA LEU A 212 -23.75 2.59 -7.26
C LEU A 212 -24.75 1.44 -7.48
#